data_AF-X1VSI0-F1
#
_entry.id   AF-X1VSI0-F1
#
_cell.length_a   1.000
_cell.length_b   1.000
_cell.length_c   1.000
_cell.angle_alpha   90.00
_cell.angle_beta   90.00
_cell.angle_gamma   90.00
#
_symmetry.space_group_name_H-M   'P 1'
#
loop_
_entity.id
_entity.type
_entity.pdbx_description
1 polymer ?
#
loop_
_entity_poly.entity_id
_entity_poly.type
_entity_poly.pdbx_seq_one_letter_code
_entity_poly.pdbx_strand_id
1 'polypeptide(L)' 'MWELKVARILREILVAGSKRDWDRIIELAQELEELARECRDGSIV' A
#
# COMPACT_ATOMS: atom_id res chain seq x y z
N MET A 1 -8.68 1.84 -10.83
CA MET A 1 -9.45 1.79 -9.58
C MET A 1 -8.47 1.67 -8.43
N TRP A 2 -8.15 2.81 -7.80
CA TRP A 2 -7.15 2.94 -6.74
C TRP A 2 -7.57 2.19 -5.47
N GLU A 3 -8.87 2.03 -5.27
CA GLU A 3 -9.51 1.28 -4.18
C GLU A 3 -9.06 -0.19 -4.16
N LEU A 4 -8.93 -0.82 -5.33
CA LEU A 4 -8.45 -2.20 -5.43
C LEU A 4 -6.96 -2.31 -5.06
N LYS A 5 -6.15 -1.32 -5.43
CA LYS A 5 -4.73 -1.25 -5.05
C LYS A 5 -4.58 -1.06 -3.54
N VAL A 6 -5.32 -0.11 -2.94
CA VAL A 6 -5.33 0.09 -1.47
C VAL A 6 -5.73 -1.20 -0.76
N ALA A 7 -6.82 -1.84 -1.19
CA ALA A 7 -7.30 -3.07 -0.57
C ALA A 7 -6.27 -4.21 -0.66
N ARG A 8 -5.50 -4.30 -1.76
CA ARG A 8 -4.40 -5.25 -1.91
C ARG A 8 -3.28 -4.94 -0.90
N ILE A 9 -2.80 -3.71 -0.86
CA ILE A 9 -1.70 -3.29 0.03
C ILE A 9 -2.05 -3.60 1.49
N LEU A 10 -3.25 -3.24 1.94
CA LEU A 10 -3.68 -3.49 3.33
C LEU A 10 -3.72 -4.99 3.66
N ARG A 11 -4.18 -5.84 2.74
CA ARG A 11 -4.16 -7.30 2.95
C ARG A 11 -2.73 -7.83 3.07
N GLU A 12 -1.82 -7.35 2.23
CA GLU A 12 -0.42 -7.78 2.26
C GLU A 12 0.30 -7.34 3.53
N ILE A 13 0.00 -6.14 4.06
CA ILE A 13 0.55 -5.68 5.34
C ILE A 13 0.14 -6.63 6.47
N LEU A 14 -1.12 -7.09 6.50
CA LEU A 14 -1.57 -8.06 7.52
C LEU A 14 -0.81 -9.39 7.42
N VAL A 15 -0.57 -9.88 6.21
CA VAL A 15 0.20 -11.11 5.97
C VAL A 15 1.66 -10.93 6.39
N ALA A 16 2.31 -9.84 5.99
CA ALA A 16 3.70 -9.54 6.38
C ALA A 16 3.83 -9.34 7.89
N GLY A 17 2.88 -8.62 8.50
CA GLY A 17 2.78 -8.42 9.96
C GLY A 17 2.68 -9.73 10.72
N SER A 18 1.90 -10.70 10.23
CA SER A 18 1.80 -12.03 10.86
C SER A 18 3.14 -12.78 10.93
N LYS A 19 4.07 -12.47 10.00
CA LYS A 19 5.41 -13.07 9.91
C LYS A 19 6.49 -12.20 10.53
N ARG A 20 6.15 -10.99 11.02
CA ARG A 20 7.10 -9.94 11.43
C ARG A 20 8.11 -9.61 10.33
N ASP A 21 7.67 -9.68 9.08
CA ASP A 21 8.46 -9.33 7.91
C ASP A 21 8.51 -7.80 7.77
N TRP A 22 9.43 -7.18 8.51
CA TRP A 22 9.53 -5.72 8.60
C TRP A 22 9.93 -5.08 7.28
N ASP A 23 10.81 -5.72 6.52
CA ASP A 23 11.25 -5.23 5.22
C ASP A 23 10.05 -5.14 4.27
N ARG A 24 9.23 -6.21 4.20
CA ARG A 24 8.02 -6.19 3.36
C ARG A 24 6.99 -5.17 3.83
N ILE A 25 6.85 -4.95 5.14
CA ILE A 25 5.94 -3.92 5.67
C ILE A 25 6.40 -2.52 5.25
N ILE A 26 7.71 -2.25 5.26
CA ILE A 26 8.27 -0.96 4.84
C ILE A 26 8.03 -0.74 3.35
N GLU A 27 8.27 -1.74 2.50
CA GLU A 27 7.99 -1.65 1.06
C GLU A 27 6.51 -1.32 0.78
N LEU A 28 5.60 -2.04 1.45
CA LEU A 28 4.16 -1.83 1.30
C LEU A 28 3.70 -0.47 1.80
N ALA A 29 4.35 0.08 2.84
CA ALA A 29 4.07 1.41 3.34
C ALA A 29 4.50 2.50 2.34
N GLN A 30 5.64 2.32 1.67
CA GLN A 30 6.09 3.22 0.60
C GLN A 30 5.14 3.18 -0.60
N GLU A 31 4.70 1.98 -0.99
CA GLU A 31 3.71 1.83 -2.07
C GLU A 31 2.37 2.50 -1.72
N LEU A 32 1.94 2.42 -0.45
CA LEU A 32 0.74 3.13 0.01
C LEU A 32 0.90 4.65 -0.06
N GLU A 33 2.08 5.17 0.29
CA GLU A 33 2.38 6.60 0.20
C GLU A 33 2.35 7.09 -1.25
N GLU A 34 2.94 6.34 -2.17
CA GLU A 34 2.91 6.66 -3.60
C GLU A 34 1.49 6.69 -4.15
N LEU A 35 0.68 5.68 -3.82
CA LEU A 35 -0.72 5.64 -4.21
C LEU A 35 -1.52 6.83 -3.65
N ALA A 36 -1.22 7.25 -2.41
CA ALA A 36 -1.85 8.43 -1.82
C ALA A 36 -1.44 9.73 -2.51
N ARG A 37 -0.18 9.84 -2.96
CA ARG A 37 0.30 10.97 -3.78
C ARG A 37 -0.40 10.99 -5.14
N GLU A 38 -0.48 9.86 -5.83
CA GLU A 38 -1.18 9.73 -7.12
C GLU A 38 -2.66 10.16 -7.01
N CYS A 39 -3.37 9.74 -5.94
CA CYS A 39 -4.74 10.17 -5.68
C CYS A 39 -4.84 11.68 -5.41
N ARG A 40 -3.89 12.25 -4.66
CA ARG A 40 -3.87 13.68 -4.31
C ARG A 40 -3.67 14.57 -5.54
N ASP A 41 -2.74 14.17 -6.41
CA ASP A 41 -2.37 14.95 -7.59
C ASP A 41 -3.40 14.82 -8.73
N GLY A 42 -4.44 13.99 -8.55
CA GLY A 42 -5.46 13.72 -9.55
C GLY A 42 -4.95 12.84 -10.70
N SER A 43 -3.75 12.25 -10.57
CA SER A 43 -3.10 11.45 -11.62
C SER A 43 -3.82 10.13 -11.93
N ILE A 44 -4.65 9.65 -10.99
CA ILE A 44 -5.41 8.40 -11.11
C ILE A 44 -6.91 8.56 -10.83
N VAL A 45 -7.39 9.82 -10.83
CA VAL A 45 -8.81 10.21 -10.66
C VAL A 45 -9.44 10.45 -12.03
#